data_AF-A0A3F3GSN3-F1
#
_entry.id   AF-A0A3F3GSN3-F1
#
_cell.length_a   1.000
_cell.length_b   1.000
_cell.length_c   1.000
_cell.angle_alpha   90.00
_cell.angle_beta   90.00
_cell.angle_gamma   90.00
#
_symmetry.space_group_name_H-M   'P 1'
#
loop_
_entity.id
_entity.type
_entity.pdbx_description
1 polymer ?
#
loop_
_entity_poly.entity_id
_entity_poly.type
_entity_poly.pdbx_seq_one_letter_code
_entity_poly.pdbx_strand_id
1 'polypeptide(L)' 'MNTEQSGFARTLSHRHVAMIALGGTIGTGLFLGAGSSIHKAGPAILLVYIITGLFVFAMMRALGGTVGLR' A
#
# COMPACT_ATOMS: atom_id res chain seq x y z
N MET A 1 34.32 -2.52 -11.61
CA MET A 1 33.50 -1.48 -10.96
C MET A 1 32.33 -2.16 -10.29
N ASN A 2 32.24 -2.10 -8.95
CA ASN A 2 31.05 -2.28 -8.10
C ASN A 2 31.49 -1.97 -6.66
N THR A 3 31.90 -0.72 -6.45
CA THR A 3 32.06 -0.09 -5.13
C THR A 3 30.67 0.27 -4.59
N GLU A 4 30.54 0.45 -3.27
CA GLU A 4 29.40 1.14 -2.60
C GLU A 4 28.19 0.31 -2.09
N GLN A 5 28.35 -0.84 -1.42
CA GLN A 5 27.23 -1.40 -0.60
C GLN A 5 27.59 -1.83 0.83
N SER A 6 28.83 -1.60 1.24
CA SER A 6 29.38 -2.15 2.50
C SER A 6 29.02 -1.35 3.77
N GLY A 7 28.38 -0.18 3.65
CA GLY A 7 28.15 0.74 4.78
C GLY A 7 26.71 0.85 5.30
N PHE A 8 25.70 0.76 4.43
CA PHE A 8 24.30 1.07 4.79
C PHE A 8 23.52 -0.10 5.43
N ALA A 9 23.97 -1.34 5.22
CA ALA A 9 23.22 -2.54 5.59
C ALA A 9 23.22 -2.87 7.10
N ARG A 10 24.10 -2.25 7.90
CA ARG A 10 24.26 -2.61 9.33
C ARG A 10 23.27 -1.88 10.25
N THR A 11 22.69 -0.77 9.81
CA THR A 11 21.69 0.01 10.56
C THR A 11 20.25 -0.26 10.09
N LEU A 12 20.05 -0.55 8.81
CA LEU A 12 18.76 -0.93 8.25
C LEU A 12 18.63 -2.45 8.16
N SER A 13 18.05 -3.05 9.21
CA SER A 13 17.58 -4.45 9.19
C SER A 13 16.75 -4.74 7.93
N HIS A 14 16.78 -5.99 7.46
CA HIS A 14 15.92 -6.50 6.37
C HIS A 14 14.46 -6.07 6.51
N ARG A 15 13.94 -5.95 7.73
CA ARG A 15 12.58 -5.44 8.00
C ARG A 15 12.38 -3.99 7.59
N HIS A 16 13.35 -3.12 7.83
CA HIS A 16 13.25 -1.70 7.43
C HIS A 16 13.29 -1.57 5.92
N VAL A 17 14.18 -2.30 5.25
CA VAL A 17 14.27 -2.30 3.79
C VAL A 17 12.97 -2.82 3.16
N ALA A 18 12.38 -3.88 3.73
CA ALA A 18 11.08 -4.40 3.29
C ALA A 18 9.96 -3.37 3.48
N MET A 19 9.91 -2.67 4.62
CA MET A 19 8.93 -1.60 4.86
C MET A 19 9.10 -0.42 3.89
N ILE A 20 10.35 -0.05 3.55
CA ILE A 20 10.63 0.98 2.55
C ILE A 20 10.15 0.55 1.16
N ALA A 21 10.43 -0.69 0.75
CA ALA A 21 9.99 -1.23 -0.53
C ALA A 21 8.45 -1.33 -0.63
N LEU A 22 7.79 -1.81 0.42
CA LEU A 22 6.33 -1.87 0.51
C LEU A 22 5.72 -0.46 0.52
N GLY A 23 6.28 0.46 1.30
CA GLY A 23 5.84 1.85 1.34
C GLY A 23 5.96 2.55 -0.02
N GLY A 24 7.09 2.35 -0.72
CA GLY A 24 7.32 2.94 -2.04
C GLY A 24 6.38 2.39 -3.13
N THR A 25 6.15 1.09 -3.15
CA THR A 25 5.24 0.45 -4.13
C THR A 25 3.77 0.79 -3.86
N ILE A 26 3.33 0.73 -2.60
CA ILE A 26 1.97 1.15 -2.20
C ILE A 26 1.76 2.64 -2.50
N GLY A 27 2.73 3.48 -2.12
CA GLY A 27 2.67 4.93 -2.32
C GLY A 27 2.60 5.31 -3.80
N THR A 28 3.45 4.74 -4.64
CA THR A 28 3.45 5.02 -6.08
C THR A 28 2.14 4.58 -6.74
N GLY A 29 1.66 3.38 -6.44
CA GLY A 29 0.42 2.85 -7.00
C GLY A 29 -0.81 3.66 -6.57
N LEU A 30 -0.93 3.97 -5.27
CA LEU A 30 -2.04 4.76 -4.76
C LEU A 30 -1.97 6.21 -5.24
N PHE A 31 -0.81 6.85 -5.26
CA PHE A 31 -0.74 8.28 -5.60
C PHE A 31 -0.89 8.53 -7.11
N LEU A 32 -0.26 7.71 -7.95
CA LEU A 32 -0.39 7.82 -9.41
C LEU A 32 -1.81 7.42 -9.87
N GLY A 33 -2.37 6.36 -9.28
CA GLY A 33 -3.72 5.89 -9.59
C GLY A 33 -4.82 6.80 -9.03
N ALA A 34 -4.74 7.15 -7.75
CA ALA A 34 -5.75 8.00 -7.10
C ALA A 34 -5.66 9.44 -7.59
N GLY A 35 -4.46 10.01 -7.80
CA GLY A 35 -4.31 11.38 -8.32
C GLY A 35 -4.96 11.56 -9.69
N SER A 36 -4.73 10.61 -10.62
CA SER A 36 -5.38 10.61 -11.94
C SER A 36 -6.91 10.40 -11.81
N SER A 37 -7.35 9.55 -10.88
CA SER A 37 -8.78 9.28 -10.69
C SER A 37 -9.51 10.47 -10.07
N ILE A 38 -8.90 11.15 -9.09
CA ILE A 38 -9.45 12.35 -8.43
C ILE A 38 -9.58 13.50 -9.45
N HIS A 39 -8.57 13.73 -10.27
CA HIS A 39 -8.61 14.80 -11.29
C HIS A 39 -9.69 14.56 -12.34
N LYS A 40 -9.94 13.29 -12.73
CA LYS A 40 -10.93 12.93 -13.74
C LYS A 40 -12.37 12.81 -13.21
N ALA A 41 -12.55 12.35 -11.97
CA ALA A 41 -13.86 12.02 -11.42
C ALA A 41 -14.54 13.19 -10.66
N GLY A 42 -13.81 14.25 -10.31
CA GLY A 42 -14.36 15.38 -9.56
C GLY A 42 -14.88 14.96 -8.17
N PRO A 43 -15.79 15.72 -7.54
CA PRO A 43 -16.26 15.47 -6.17
C PRO A 43 -16.93 14.10 -5.97
N ALA A 44 -17.35 13.44 -7.06
CA ALA A 44 -17.93 12.09 -7.02
C ALA A 44 -16.94 10.98 -6.60
N ILE A 45 -15.62 11.24 -6.66
CA ILE A 45 -14.59 10.28 -6.21
C ILE A 45 -14.77 9.88 -4.73
N LEU A 46 -15.31 10.77 -3.90
CA LEU A 46 -15.58 10.51 -2.49
C LEU A 46 -16.60 9.38 -2.32
N LEU A 47 -17.68 9.38 -3.10
CA LEU A 47 -18.70 8.33 -3.07
C LEU A 47 -18.13 6.99 -3.55
N VAL A 48 -17.34 7.01 -4.63
CA VAL A 48 -16.69 5.80 -5.15
C VAL A 48 -15.73 5.21 -4.12
N TYR A 49 -14.98 6.05 -3.40
CA TYR A 49 -14.05 5.59 -2.37
C TYR A 49 -14.78 4.99 -1.16
N ILE A 50 -15.92 5.55 -0.75
CA ILE A 50 -16.77 4.98 0.32
C ILE A 50 -17.30 3.61 -0.07
N ILE A 51 -17.85 3.46 -1.29
CA ILE A 51 -18.40 2.17 -1.76
C ILE A 51 -17.29 1.13 -1.91
N THR A 52 -16.17 1.51 -2.53
CA THR A 52 -15.01 0.62 -2.71
C THR A 52 -14.44 0.21 -1.36
N GLY A 53 -14.32 1.16 -0.43
CA GLY A 53 -13.86 0.93 0.94
C GLY A 53 -14.77 -0.03 1.70
N LEU A 54 -16.10 0.08 1.55
CA LEU A 54 -17.06 -0.86 2.13
C LEU A 54 -16.87 -2.28 1.59
N PHE A 55 -16.63 -2.41 0.28
CA PHE A 55 -16.41 -3.70 -0.36
C PHE A 55 -15.10 -4.37 0.10
N VAL A 56 -14.01 -3.58 0.15
CA VAL A 56 -12.71 -4.03 0.65
C VAL A 56 -12.78 -4.37 2.14
N PHE A 57 -13.50 -3.58 2.94
CA PHE A 57 -13.75 -3.86 4.35
C PHE A 57 -14.51 -5.18 4.53
N ALA A 58 -15.56 -5.43 3.74
CA ALA A 58 -16.29 -6.69 3.76
C ALA A 58 -15.40 -7.89 3.38
N MET A 59 -14.52 -7.73 2.38
CA MET A 59 -13.54 -8.76 2.01
C MET A 59 -12.54 -9.04 3.14
N MET A 60 -11.97 -8.01 3.77
CA MET A 60 -11.07 -8.18 4.91
C MET A 60 -11.79 -8.81 6.11
N ARG A 61 -13.05 -8.45 6.35
CA ARG A 61 -13.87 -9.04 7.41
C ARG A 61 -14.14 -10.53 7.16
N ALA A 62 -14.33 -10.92 5.90
CA ALA A 62 -14.48 -12.32 5.49
C ALA A 62 -13.18 -13.11 5.68
N LEU A 63 -12.04 -12.56 5.22
CA LEU A 63 -10.72 -13.19 5.38
C LEU A 63 -10.28 -13.29 6.85
N GLY A 64 -10.57 -12.25 7.65
CA GLY A 64 -10.27 -12.21 9.08
C GLY A 64 -11.05 -13.24 9.90
N GLY A 65 -12.23 -13.66 9.43
CA GLY A 65 -12.97 -14.77 10.04
C GLY A 65 -12.28 -16.14 9.85
N THR A 66 -11.48 -16.29 8.79
CA THR A 66 -10.78 -17.55 8.47
C THR A 66 -9.33 -17.62 8.97
N VAL A 67 -8.72 -16.49 9.34
CA VAL A 67 -7.29 -16.41 9.71
C VAL A 67 -7.03 -16.54 11.22
N GLY A 68 -8.07 -16.62 12.06
CA GLY A 68 -7.95 -16.54 13.53
C GLY A 68 -8.62 -17.65 14.34
N LEU A 69 -8.71 -18.89 13.84
CA LEU A 69 -9.16 -20.05 14.65
C LEU A 69 -8.28 -21.29 14.42
N ARG A 70 -6.95 -21.17 14.52
CA ARG A 70 -6.01 -22.25 14.90
C ARG A 70 -4.79 -21.67 15.58
#